data_AF-A0A4Y2RDJ5-F1
#
_entry.id   AF-A0A4Y2RDJ5-F1
#
_cell.length_a   1.000
_cell.length_b   1.000
_cell.length_c   1.000
_cell.angle_alpha   90.00
_cell.angle_beta   90.00
_cell.angle_gamma   90.00
#
_symmetry.space_group_name_H-M   'P 1'
#
loop_
_entity.id
_entity.type
_entity.pdbx_description
1 polymer ?
#
loop_
_entity_poly.entity_id
_entity_poly.type
_entity_poly.pdbx_seq_one_letter_code
_entity_poly.pdbx_strand_id
1 'polypeptide(L)'
;VREIITSVVQTLMQNENRKFIYVESAFFTRWWDEQTELTKEIVRRLVNDGRLEFISGGWSMNDEATTHYLAIIDQMTLGLRFLNETFGTCGRPKIGWQIDTFGHSREQASLFAQMKFDGLFLGRLHYQDKTFRERTKTMEFLWKSSGSLGESSDIFTGVLPNVYWPPKGFCFDTFCNDEELT
;
A
#
# COMPACT_ATOMS: atom_id res chain seq x y z
N VAL A 1 9.46 13.70 -2.64
CA VAL A 1 9.46 12.38 -1.95
C VAL A 1 10.61 12.21 -0.96
N ARG A 2 11.87 12.55 -1.28
CA ARG A 2 13.00 12.47 -0.33
C ARG A 2 12.70 13.09 1.04
N GLU A 3 12.20 14.33 1.03
CA GLU A 3 11.82 15.05 2.25
C GLU A 3 10.69 14.38 3.04
N ILE A 4 9.73 13.75 2.34
CA ILE A 4 8.62 13.01 2.95
C ILE A 4 9.16 11.81 3.74
N ILE A 5 10.03 10.99 3.13
CA ILE A 5 10.57 9.80 3.83
C ILE A 5 11.43 10.24 5.03
N THR A 6 12.28 11.25 4.84
CA THR A 6 13.12 11.78 5.93
C THR A 6 12.29 12.32 7.09
N SER A 7 11.25 13.12 6.82
CA SER A 7 10.40 13.70 7.86
C SER A 7 9.56 12.63 8.57
N VAL A 8 9.09 11.62 7.85
CA VAL A 8 8.38 10.46 8.43
C VAL A 8 9.29 9.72 9.42
N VAL A 9 10.52 9.39 9.04
CA VAL A 9 11.46 8.69 9.94
C VAL A 9 11.71 9.50 11.21
N GLN A 10 11.97 10.81 11.08
CA GLN A 10 12.15 11.71 12.23
C GLN A 10 10.91 11.77 13.12
N THR A 11 9.72 11.89 12.52
CA THR A 11 8.44 11.99 13.22
C THR A 11 8.09 10.69 13.95
N LEU A 12 8.42 9.53 13.36
CA LEU A 12 8.27 8.24 14.02
C LEU A 12 9.22 8.14 15.23
N MET A 13 10.48 8.58 15.14
CA MET A 13 11.39 8.54 16.30
C MET A 13 10.89 9.33 17.52
N GLN A 14 10.10 10.38 17.31
CA GLN A 14 9.62 11.25 18.40
C GLN A 14 8.50 10.65 19.25
N ASN A 15 7.75 9.67 18.75
CA ASN A 15 6.61 9.10 19.48
C ASN A 15 6.35 7.67 19.05
N GLU A 16 6.54 6.71 19.97
CA GLU A 16 6.44 5.27 19.74
C GLU A 16 5.06 4.79 19.25
N ASN A 17 3.99 5.54 19.52
CA ASN A 17 2.64 5.18 19.09
C ASN A 17 2.35 5.55 17.62
N ARG A 18 3.19 6.39 17.00
CA ARG A 18 2.99 6.78 15.60
C ARG A 18 3.32 5.62 14.67
N LYS A 19 2.49 5.48 13.63
CA LYS A 19 2.63 4.51 12.54
C LYS A 19 2.58 5.21 11.19
N PHE A 20 3.24 4.64 10.20
CA PHE A 20 3.19 5.11 8.83
C PHE A 20 3.29 3.93 7.85
N ILE A 21 2.52 3.99 6.77
CA ILE A 21 2.57 3.01 5.67
C ILE A 21 3.29 3.62 4.46
N TYR A 22 4.14 2.86 3.80
CA TYR A 22 4.84 3.29 2.58
C TYR A 22 4.67 2.25 1.47
N VAL A 23 4.55 2.69 0.21
CA VAL A 23 4.09 1.84 -0.90
C VAL A 23 5.16 1.63 -1.97
N GLU A 24 5.67 2.71 -2.56
CA GLU A 24 6.47 2.65 -3.79
C GLU A 24 7.96 2.34 -3.52
N SER A 25 8.35 1.07 -3.63
CA SER A 25 9.73 0.65 -3.35
C SER A 25 10.76 1.39 -4.21
N ALA A 26 10.44 1.81 -5.44
CA ALA A 26 11.38 2.57 -6.28
C ALA A 26 11.90 3.85 -5.59
N PHE A 27 11.00 4.64 -4.99
CA PHE A 27 11.40 5.86 -4.31
C PHE A 27 12.11 5.55 -3.00
N PHE A 28 11.67 4.52 -2.29
CA PHE A 28 12.29 4.10 -1.05
C PHE A 28 13.72 3.59 -1.26
N THR A 29 13.96 2.72 -2.25
CA THR A 29 15.30 2.21 -2.59
C THR A 29 16.25 3.35 -2.91
N ARG A 30 15.82 4.31 -3.75
CA ARG A 30 16.66 5.48 -4.07
C ARG A 30 17.00 6.29 -2.82
N TRP A 31 16.02 6.54 -1.96
CA TRP A 31 16.26 7.23 -0.69
C TRP A 31 17.22 6.44 0.19
N TRP A 32 17.02 5.13 0.32
CA TRP A 32 17.79 4.22 1.16
C TRP A 32 19.29 4.22 0.82
N ASP A 33 19.61 4.23 -0.47
CA ASP A 33 21.01 4.21 -0.95
C ASP A 33 21.78 5.49 -0.58
N GLU A 34 21.08 6.60 -0.39
CA GLU A 34 21.66 7.88 0.02
C GLU A 34 21.85 8.01 1.55
N GLN A 35 21.37 7.05 2.36
CA GLN A 35 21.37 7.16 3.82
C GLN A 35 22.64 6.64 4.49
N THR A 36 22.97 7.24 5.64
CA THR A 36 24.02 6.74 6.54
C THR A 36 23.60 5.43 7.20
N GLU A 37 24.58 4.63 7.63
CA GLU A 37 24.30 3.37 8.34
C GLU A 37 23.49 3.58 9.64
N LEU A 38 23.72 4.71 10.34
CA LEU A 38 22.92 5.08 11.50
C LEU A 38 21.43 5.24 11.14
N THR A 39 21.12 5.99 10.08
CA THR A 39 19.74 6.15 9.61
C THR A 39 19.14 4.82 9.17
N LYS A 40 19.91 3.99 8.46
CA LYS A 40 19.46 2.66 8.04
C LYS A 40 19.14 1.76 9.23
N GLU A 41 19.94 1.79 10.29
CA GLU A 41 19.68 1.04 11.53
C GLU A 41 18.40 1.52 12.22
N ILE A 42 18.19 2.83 12.32
CA ILE A 42 16.95 3.42 12.85
C ILE A 42 15.72 2.92 12.07
N VAL A 43 15.78 2.96 10.74
CA VAL A 43 14.67 2.49 9.89
C VAL A 43 14.44 1.00 10.06
N ARG A 44 15.49 0.16 10.10
CA ARG A 44 15.34 -1.28 10.37
C ARG A 44 14.61 -1.51 11.68
N ARG A 45 14.94 -0.76 12.73
CA ARG A 45 14.22 -0.82 14.01
C ARG A 45 12.76 -0.41 13.87
N LEU A 46 12.46 0.70 13.20
CA LEU A 46 11.08 1.15 12.97
C LEU A 46 10.23 0.11 12.21
N VAL A 47 10.83 -0.60 11.25
CA VAL A 47 10.16 -1.68 10.51
C VAL A 47 9.95 -2.91 11.40
N ASN A 48 10.97 -3.32 12.16
CA ASN A 48 10.85 -4.44 13.10
C ASN A 48 9.80 -4.19 14.19
N ASP A 49 9.68 -2.95 14.66
CA ASP A 49 8.69 -2.52 15.66
C ASP A 49 7.28 -2.36 15.04
N GLY A 50 7.12 -2.53 13.72
CA GLY A 50 5.84 -2.37 13.01
C GLY A 50 5.32 -0.92 13.01
N ARG A 51 6.24 0.04 13.07
CA ARG A 51 5.95 1.49 13.10
C ARG A 51 6.06 2.12 11.73
N LEU A 52 6.97 1.60 10.90
CA LEU A 52 7.00 1.81 9.47
C LEU A 52 6.64 0.49 8.79
N GLU A 53 5.51 0.45 8.09
CA GLU A 53 5.04 -0.75 7.40
C GLU A 53 5.06 -0.54 5.88
N PHE A 54 5.52 -1.54 5.14
CA PHE A 54 5.41 -1.53 3.68
C PHE A 54 4.13 -2.25 3.26
N ILE A 55 3.33 -1.60 2.41
CA ILE A 55 2.12 -2.18 1.83
C ILE A 55 2.25 -2.19 0.30
N SER A 56 1.69 -3.20 -0.36
CA SER A 56 1.99 -3.55 -1.76
C SER A 56 3.47 -3.87 -2.00
N GLY A 57 4.37 -2.89 -1.85
CA GLY A 57 5.82 -3.08 -1.87
C GLY A 57 6.41 -3.39 -3.25
N GLY A 58 5.59 -3.35 -4.31
CA GLY A 58 6.08 -3.37 -5.69
C GLY A 58 6.98 -2.17 -6.00
N TRP A 59 7.68 -2.23 -7.14
CA TRP A 59 8.50 -1.10 -7.58
C TRP A 59 7.65 0.17 -7.74
N SER A 60 6.43 0.02 -8.26
CA SER A 60 5.40 1.06 -8.25
C SER A 60 4.02 0.46 -7.92
N MET A 61 3.01 1.30 -7.79
CA MET A 61 1.61 0.88 -7.92
C MET A 61 1.29 0.79 -9.43
N ASN A 62 1.31 -0.43 -9.99
CA ASN A 62 1.10 -0.63 -11.43
C ASN A 62 -0.36 -0.36 -11.83
N ASP A 63 -0.57 0.09 -13.06
CA ASP A 63 -1.90 0.08 -13.70
C ASP A 63 -2.44 -1.35 -13.82
N GLU A 64 -3.74 -1.50 -14.00
CA GLU A 64 -4.41 -2.80 -14.10
C GLU A 64 -5.08 -3.04 -15.46
N ALA A 65 -5.20 -2.02 -16.31
CA ALA A 65 -5.86 -2.13 -17.61
C ALA A 65 -4.88 -2.42 -18.76
N THR A 66 -3.69 -1.82 -18.72
CA THR A 66 -2.73 -1.79 -19.85
C THR A 66 -1.44 -2.56 -19.59
N THR A 67 -1.34 -3.25 -18.46
CA THR A 67 -0.17 -4.02 -18.06
C THR A 67 -0.31 -5.50 -18.39
N HIS A 68 0.74 -6.10 -18.91
CA HIS A 68 0.83 -7.56 -19.05
C HIS A 68 1.17 -8.22 -17.71
N TYR A 69 0.53 -9.33 -17.36
CA TYR A 69 0.69 -9.99 -16.05
C TYR A 69 2.16 -10.32 -15.71
N LEU A 70 2.97 -10.74 -16.69
CA LEU A 70 4.40 -10.96 -16.46
C LEU A 70 5.13 -9.69 -16.01
N ALA A 71 4.82 -8.53 -16.59
CA ALA A 71 5.42 -7.27 -16.20
C ALA A 71 4.96 -6.83 -14.79
N ILE A 72 3.73 -7.16 -14.40
CA ILE A 72 3.24 -6.96 -13.03
C ILE A 72 4.06 -7.80 -12.05
N ILE A 73 4.30 -9.07 -12.38
CA ILE A 73 5.10 -9.98 -11.55
C ILE A 73 6.55 -9.47 -11.45
N ASP A 74 7.17 -9.05 -12.55
CA ASP A 74 8.54 -8.55 -12.56
C ASP A 74 8.70 -7.33 -11.65
N GLN A 75 7.82 -6.33 -11.78
CA GLN A 75 7.91 -5.11 -10.96
C GLN A 75 7.56 -5.38 -9.49
N MET A 76 6.65 -6.31 -9.19
CA MET A 76 6.36 -6.73 -7.81
C MET A 76 7.59 -7.43 -7.23
N THR A 77 8.18 -8.36 -7.97
CA THR A 77 9.35 -9.14 -7.54
C THR A 77 10.53 -8.23 -7.25
N LEU A 78 10.77 -7.21 -8.09
CA LEU A 78 11.86 -6.25 -7.88
C LEU A 78 11.73 -5.52 -6.54
N GLY A 79 10.56 -4.96 -6.24
CA GLY A 79 10.32 -4.24 -4.99
C GLY A 79 10.33 -5.17 -3.77
N LEU A 80 9.60 -6.29 -3.83
CA LEU A 80 9.51 -7.25 -2.74
C LEU A 80 10.86 -7.91 -2.40
N ARG A 81 11.70 -8.13 -3.42
CA ARG A 81 13.06 -8.65 -3.21
C ARG A 81 13.91 -7.65 -2.42
N PHE A 82 13.89 -6.38 -2.80
CA PHE A 82 14.60 -5.32 -2.07
C PHE A 82 14.15 -5.26 -0.60
N LEU A 83 12.83 -5.28 -0.35
CA LEU A 83 12.28 -5.26 1.00
C LEU A 83 12.72 -6.48 1.82
N ASN A 84 12.69 -7.67 1.23
CA ASN A 84 13.10 -8.89 1.90
C ASN A 84 14.60 -8.93 2.20
N GLU A 85 15.45 -8.50 1.26
CA GLU A 85 16.91 -8.44 1.47
C GLU A 85 17.31 -7.38 2.50
N THR A 86 16.53 -6.29 2.61
CA THR A 86 16.86 -5.15 3.50
C THR A 86 16.29 -5.29 4.91
N PHE A 87 15.06 -5.82 5.03
CA PHE A 87 14.26 -5.82 6.26
C PHE A 87 13.78 -7.22 6.67
N GLY A 88 14.05 -8.25 5.87
CA GLY A 88 13.65 -9.63 6.16
C GLY A 88 12.15 -9.79 6.29
N THR A 89 11.74 -10.68 7.21
CA THR A 89 10.34 -11.04 7.43
C THR A 89 9.47 -9.86 7.89
N CYS A 90 10.05 -8.89 8.63
CA CYS A 90 9.30 -7.73 9.12
C CYS A 90 8.99 -6.72 8.01
N GLY A 91 9.79 -6.70 6.93
CA GLY A 91 9.52 -5.84 5.77
C GLY A 91 8.56 -6.46 4.74
N ARG A 92 8.05 -7.68 4.96
CA ARG A 92 7.17 -8.35 4.00
C ARG A 92 5.76 -7.74 4.05
N PRO A 93 5.26 -7.14 2.95
CA PRO A 93 3.89 -6.63 2.89
C PRO A 93 2.85 -7.73 3.08
N LYS A 94 1.74 -7.37 3.74
CA LYS A 94 0.57 -8.25 3.93
C LYS A 94 -0.65 -7.79 3.15
N ILE A 95 -0.71 -6.51 2.82
CA ILE A 95 -1.86 -5.86 2.20
C ILE A 95 -1.45 -5.24 0.86
N GLY A 96 -2.22 -5.51 -0.19
CA GLY A 96 -2.14 -4.84 -1.48
C GLY A 96 -2.84 -3.48 -1.42
N TRP A 97 -2.26 -2.49 -2.10
CA TRP A 97 -2.73 -1.10 -2.06
C TRP A 97 -2.85 -0.54 -3.47
N GLN A 98 -4.08 -0.48 -3.99
CA GLN A 98 -4.40 -0.03 -5.35
C GLN A 98 -5.41 1.12 -5.28
N ILE A 99 -4.96 2.25 -4.74
CA ILE A 99 -5.85 3.37 -4.43
C ILE A 99 -6.15 4.28 -5.63
N ASP A 100 -5.27 4.31 -6.63
CA ASP A 100 -5.34 5.30 -7.71
C ASP A 100 -5.40 4.71 -9.12
N THR A 101 -5.55 3.39 -9.27
CA THR A 101 -5.74 2.75 -10.57
C THR A 101 -7.16 2.98 -11.10
N PHE A 102 -7.32 3.15 -12.41
CA PHE A 102 -8.59 3.53 -13.03
C PHE A 102 -9.44 2.31 -13.39
N GLY A 103 -9.96 1.65 -12.36
CA GLY A 103 -10.61 0.36 -12.46
C GLY A 103 -9.63 -0.77 -12.15
N HIS A 104 -10.19 -1.92 -11.76
CA HIS A 104 -9.41 -3.01 -11.18
C HIS A 104 -9.62 -4.30 -11.95
N SER A 105 -8.53 -4.97 -12.27
CA SER A 105 -8.57 -6.22 -13.02
C SER A 105 -8.74 -7.40 -12.08
N ARG A 106 -9.52 -8.39 -12.52
CA ARG A 106 -9.65 -9.65 -11.80
C ARG A 106 -8.28 -10.36 -11.69
N GLU A 107 -7.41 -10.18 -12.68
CA GLU A 107 -6.08 -10.80 -12.69
C GLU A 107 -5.15 -10.21 -11.62
N GLN A 108 -5.21 -8.91 -11.34
CA GLN A 108 -4.44 -8.29 -10.26
C GLN A 108 -4.78 -8.91 -8.90
N ALA A 109 -6.07 -9.09 -8.61
CA ALA A 109 -6.53 -9.75 -7.39
C ALA A 109 -6.02 -11.20 -7.30
N SER A 110 -6.04 -11.94 -8.42
CA SER A 110 -5.51 -13.30 -8.52
C SER A 110 -4.01 -13.36 -8.25
N LEU A 111 -3.24 -12.44 -8.82
CA LEU A 111 -1.80 -12.35 -8.60
C LEU A 111 -1.49 -12.03 -7.13
N PHE A 112 -2.19 -11.08 -6.52
CA PHE A 112 -1.96 -10.74 -5.10
C PHE A 112 -2.33 -11.89 -4.15
N ALA A 113 -3.42 -12.61 -4.41
CA ALA A 113 -3.74 -13.83 -3.65
C ALA A 113 -2.62 -14.88 -3.75
N GLN A 114 -2.11 -15.11 -4.97
CA GLN A 114 -1.01 -16.06 -5.20
C GLN A 114 0.31 -15.61 -4.55
N MET A 115 0.56 -14.29 -4.48
CA MET A 115 1.68 -13.68 -3.75
C MET A 115 1.51 -13.70 -2.22
N LYS A 116 0.41 -14.28 -1.71
CA LYS A 116 0.11 -14.40 -0.26
C LYS A 116 -0.16 -13.06 0.42
N PHE A 117 -0.75 -12.11 -0.29
CA PHE A 117 -1.41 -10.98 0.34
C PHE A 117 -2.70 -11.45 1.02
N ASP A 118 -2.94 -10.96 2.23
CA ASP A 118 -4.13 -11.27 3.02
C ASP A 118 -5.34 -10.43 2.57
N GLY A 119 -5.09 -9.23 2.03
CA GLY A 119 -6.13 -8.33 1.55
C GLY A 119 -5.65 -7.31 0.53
N LEU A 120 -6.60 -6.63 -0.11
CA LEU A 120 -6.41 -5.61 -1.14
C LEU A 120 -7.36 -4.44 -0.89
N PHE A 121 -6.85 -3.22 -0.85
CA PHE A 121 -7.68 -2.02 -0.70
C PHE A 121 -7.67 -1.17 -1.97
N LEU A 122 -8.87 -0.70 -2.32
CA LEU A 122 -9.17 -0.02 -3.57
C LEU A 122 -9.71 1.39 -3.29
N GLY A 123 -9.28 2.38 -4.07
CA GLY A 123 -9.79 3.75 -3.97
C GLY A 123 -10.86 4.08 -5.01
N ARG A 124 -10.73 3.56 -6.23
CA ARG A 124 -11.55 3.95 -7.38
C ARG A 124 -12.46 2.81 -7.83
N LEU A 125 -13.74 3.10 -7.99
CA LEU A 125 -14.71 2.21 -8.63
C LEU A 125 -15.79 3.05 -9.29
N HIS A 126 -16.60 2.43 -10.15
CA HIS A 126 -17.70 3.14 -10.79
C HIS A 126 -18.66 3.72 -9.74
N TYR A 127 -19.07 4.98 -9.90
CA TYR A 127 -19.84 5.70 -8.89
C TYR A 127 -21.20 5.04 -8.54
N GLN A 128 -21.84 4.38 -9.53
CA GLN A 128 -23.08 3.63 -9.30
C GLN A 128 -22.83 2.39 -8.43
N ASP A 129 -21.72 1.69 -8.64
CA ASP A 129 -21.32 0.54 -7.83
C ASP A 129 -20.98 0.98 -6.41
N LYS A 130 -20.23 2.08 -6.26
CA LYS A 130 -19.94 2.68 -4.95
C LYS A 130 -21.23 3.01 -4.17
N THR A 131 -22.16 3.73 -4.80
CA THR A 131 -23.44 4.11 -4.18
C THR A 131 -24.24 2.86 -3.76
N PHE A 132 -24.26 1.83 -4.60
CA PHE A 132 -24.93 0.57 -4.31
C PHE A 132 -24.30 -0.15 -3.10
N ARG A 133 -22.97 -0.26 -3.07
CA ARG A 133 -22.22 -0.93 -2.00
C ARG A 133 -22.34 -0.22 -0.66
N GLU A 134 -22.31 1.11 -0.64
CA GLU A 134 -22.51 1.91 0.57
C GLU A 134 -23.91 1.71 1.18
N ARG A 135 -24.94 1.60 0.32
CA ARG A 135 -26.33 1.34 0.73
C ARG A 135 -26.52 -0.09 1.23
N THR A 136 -25.92 -1.06 0.54
CA THR A 136 -26.08 -2.49 0.84
C THR A 136 -25.08 -3.05 1.84
N LYS A 137 -24.12 -2.24 2.31
CA LYS A 137 -23.05 -2.64 3.24
C LYS A 137 -22.16 -3.73 2.66
N THR A 138 -21.79 -3.58 1.38
CA THR A 138 -20.94 -4.53 0.62
C THR A 138 -19.65 -3.88 0.09
N MET A 139 -19.16 -2.87 0.82
CA MET A 139 -17.87 -2.21 0.53
C MET A 139 -16.67 -3.11 0.81
N GLU A 140 -16.87 -4.13 1.63
CA GLU A 140 -15.88 -5.16 1.97
C GLU A 140 -16.42 -6.52 1.54
N PHE A 141 -15.63 -7.29 0.82
CA PHE A 141 -16.06 -8.56 0.25
C PHE A 141 -14.88 -9.49 -0.03
N LEU A 142 -15.16 -10.79 -0.11
CA LEU A 142 -14.18 -11.76 -0.60
C LEU A 142 -14.21 -11.78 -2.13
N TRP A 143 -13.12 -11.36 -2.77
CA TRP A 143 -13.03 -11.33 -4.22
C TRP A 143 -12.52 -12.67 -4.76
N LYS A 144 -13.45 -13.44 -5.34
CA LYS A 144 -13.15 -14.70 -6.04
C LYS A 144 -12.58 -14.41 -7.43
N SER A 145 -11.25 -14.38 -7.53
CA SER A 145 -10.57 -13.81 -8.70
C SER A 145 -10.26 -14.83 -9.80
N SER A 146 -10.37 -16.14 -9.56
CA SER A 146 -10.20 -17.15 -10.60
C SER A 146 -11.14 -18.34 -10.44
N GLY A 147 -11.91 -18.62 -11.51
CA GLY A 147 -12.75 -19.82 -11.58
C GLY A 147 -11.95 -21.13 -11.66
N SER A 148 -10.67 -21.05 -12.06
CA SER A 148 -9.80 -22.23 -12.22
C SER A 148 -8.99 -22.54 -10.96
N LEU A 149 -8.60 -21.51 -10.20
CA LEU A 149 -7.73 -21.66 -9.02
C LEU A 149 -8.53 -21.81 -7.71
N GLY A 150 -9.84 -21.53 -7.73
CA GLY A 150 -10.70 -21.60 -6.56
C GLY A 150 -10.20 -20.72 -5.41
N GLU A 151 -10.29 -21.24 -4.19
CA GLU A 151 -9.96 -20.51 -2.95
C GLU A 151 -8.52 -20.02 -2.89
N SER A 152 -7.58 -20.63 -3.63
CA SER A 152 -6.18 -20.16 -3.68
C SER A 152 -6.01 -18.79 -4.35
N SER A 153 -7.08 -18.29 -4.99
CA SER A 153 -7.15 -16.98 -5.63
C SER A 153 -8.12 -16.02 -4.92
N ASP A 154 -8.71 -16.42 -3.80
CA ASP A 154 -9.63 -15.58 -3.05
C ASP A 154 -8.82 -14.56 -2.21
N ILE A 155 -9.20 -13.29 -2.28
CA ILE A 155 -8.56 -12.22 -1.51
C ILE A 155 -9.59 -11.28 -0.88
N PHE A 156 -9.41 -10.95 0.40
CA PHE A 156 -10.26 -9.95 1.05
C PHE A 156 -10.07 -8.60 0.36
N THR A 157 -11.15 -7.96 -0.03
CA THR A 157 -11.10 -6.69 -0.76
C THR A 157 -11.94 -5.64 -0.05
N GLY A 158 -11.33 -4.49 0.24
CA GLY A 158 -11.99 -3.34 0.85
C GLY A 158 -12.00 -2.13 -0.09
N VAL A 159 -13.15 -1.53 -0.28
CA VAL A 159 -13.28 -0.25 -0.99
C VAL A 159 -13.23 0.89 0.03
N LEU A 160 -12.31 1.83 -0.16
CA LEU A 160 -12.11 2.94 0.75
C LEU A 160 -13.27 3.98 0.67
N PRO A 161 -13.65 4.59 1.81
CA PRO A 161 -14.84 5.45 1.89
C PRO A 161 -14.67 6.76 1.11
N ASN A 162 -13.51 7.43 1.23
CA ASN A 162 -13.27 8.74 0.60
C ASN A 162 -12.15 8.69 -0.46
N VAL A 163 -12.23 7.70 -1.36
CA VAL A 163 -11.16 7.40 -2.33
C VAL A 163 -9.89 7.03 -1.58
N TYR A 164 -8.99 7.98 -1.30
CA TYR A 164 -7.84 7.81 -0.40
C TYR A 164 -7.54 9.09 0.39
N TRP A 165 -8.52 9.97 0.51
CA TRP A 165 -8.40 11.26 1.19
C TRP A 165 -8.84 11.18 2.66
N PRO A 166 -8.29 12.02 3.54
CA PRO A 166 -8.79 12.16 4.89
C PRO A 166 -10.26 12.61 4.88
N PRO A 167 -11.00 12.38 5.98
CA PRO A 167 -12.30 13.01 6.17
C PRO A 167 -12.19 14.55 6.07
N LYS A 168 -13.29 15.19 5.66
CA LYS A 168 -13.35 16.66 5.57
C LYS A 168 -13.03 17.29 6.94
N GLY A 169 -12.10 18.25 6.98
CA GLY A 169 -11.66 18.93 8.20
C GLY A 169 -10.53 18.22 8.96
N PHE A 170 -9.95 17.17 8.37
CA PHE A 170 -8.87 16.37 8.98
C PHE A 170 -7.65 16.25 8.05
N CYS A 171 -7.42 17.20 7.15
CA CYS A 171 -6.20 17.27 6.35
C CYS A 171 -5.19 18.25 6.96
N PHE A 172 -4.20 17.72 7.68
CA PHE A 172 -3.11 18.49 8.31
C PHE A 172 -1.79 18.44 7.52
N ASP A 173 -1.87 18.19 6.22
CA ASP A 173 -0.72 18.30 5.33
C ASP A 173 -0.45 19.78 5.00
N THR A 174 0.78 20.12 4.65
CA THR A 174 1.19 21.50 4.33
C THR A 174 0.52 22.05 3.07
N PHE A 175 -0.09 21.18 2.26
CA PHE A 175 -0.88 21.53 1.08
C PHE A 175 -2.37 21.72 1.38
N CYS A 176 -2.79 21.54 2.62
CA CYS A 176 -4.18 21.70 3.07
C CYS A 176 -4.36 22.99 3.91
N ASN A 177 -5.60 23.45 3.98
CA ASN A 177 -5.99 24.67 4.69
C ASN A 177 -7.03 24.38 5.80
N ASP A 178 -7.09 23.14 6.29
CA ASP A 178 -7.98 22.79 7.42
C ASP A 178 -7.45 23.43 8.71
N GLU A 179 -8.35 23.76 9.63
CA GLU A 179 -8.01 24.40 10.91
C GLU A 179 -7.17 23.46 11.78
N GLU A 180 -6.06 23.97 12.34
CA GLU A 180 -5.22 23.19 13.24
C GLU A 180 -5.94 22.90 14.57
N LEU A 181 -5.76 21.69 15.09
CA LEU A 181 -6.24 21.34 16.41
C LEU A 181 -5.39 22.08 17.45
N THR A 182 -6.02 23.03 18.15
CA THR A 182 -5.42 23.78 19.28
C THR A 182 -5.50 23.03 20.58
#